data_AF-A0AAE0V316-F1
#
_entry.id   AF-A0AAE0V316-F1
#
_cell.length_a   1.000
_cell.length_b   1.000
_cell.length_c   1.000
_cell.angle_alpha   90.00
_cell.angle_beta   90.00
_cell.angle_gamma   90.00
#
_symmetry.space_group_name_H-M   'P 1'
#
loop_
_entity.id
_entity.type
_entity.pdbx_description
1 polymer ?
#
loop_
_entity_poly.entity_id
_entity_poly.type
_entity_poly.pdbx_seq_one_letter_code
_entity_poly.pdbx_strand_id
1 'polypeptide(L)'
;MIGQRTRAPKSSEGKMVSGKETLRLRSKGTATVQEMPSEFEEKAIKKVDDLLESYMGIRDPELATTIVEAAKDKQNPGDFAEALDSVLGDFAFPDVFLFDIWGALGDVKNGRV
;
A
#
# COMPACT_ATOMS: atom_id res chain seq x y z
N MET A 1 -22.84 -2.86 -56.49
CA MET A 1 -22.51 -4.04 -55.67
C MET A 1 -21.06 -3.90 -55.25
N ILE A 2 -20.79 -3.74 -53.95
CA ILE A 2 -19.45 -3.61 -53.37
C ILE A 2 -19.20 -4.84 -52.50
N GLY A 3 -18.00 -5.41 -52.55
CA GLY A 3 -17.47 -6.20 -51.42
C GLY A 3 -16.60 -7.39 -51.77
N GLN A 4 -15.38 -7.15 -52.23
CA GLN A 4 -14.28 -8.12 -52.09
C GLN A 4 -13.67 -7.96 -50.69
N ARG A 5 -13.22 -9.06 -50.04
CA ARG A 5 -11.98 -9.24 -49.23
C ARG A 5 -12.10 -10.36 -48.19
N THR A 6 -11.49 -11.52 -48.45
CA THR A 6 -10.23 -12.06 -47.87
C THR A 6 -10.38 -12.78 -46.51
N ARG A 7 -10.01 -14.07 -46.55
CA ARG A 7 -9.80 -15.01 -45.43
C ARG A 7 -8.99 -14.39 -44.28
N ALA A 8 -9.48 -14.58 -43.04
CA ALA A 8 -8.68 -14.39 -41.83
C ALA A 8 -7.97 -15.70 -41.44
N PRO A 9 -6.68 -15.68 -41.07
CA PRO A 9 -5.98 -16.84 -40.51
C PRO A 9 -6.34 -17.01 -39.03
N LYS A 10 -6.46 -18.28 -38.59
CA LYS A 10 -6.46 -18.67 -37.18
C LYS A 10 -5.09 -18.37 -36.58
N SER A 11 -5.02 -17.51 -35.57
CA SER A 11 -3.82 -17.38 -34.74
C SER A 11 -3.93 -18.33 -33.55
N SER A 12 -2.98 -19.25 -33.50
CA SER A 12 -2.69 -20.15 -32.41
C SER A 12 -2.10 -19.38 -31.23
N GLU A 13 -2.45 -19.84 -30.02
CA GLU A 13 -1.60 -19.89 -28.83
C GLU A 13 -0.99 -18.57 -28.32
N GLY A 14 -1.85 -17.70 -27.78
CA GLY A 14 -1.47 -16.70 -26.79
C GLY A 14 -1.47 -17.31 -25.39
N LYS A 15 -0.29 -17.75 -24.95
CA LYS A 15 0.06 -18.18 -23.59
C LYS A 15 -0.70 -17.37 -22.53
N MET A 16 -1.63 -18.02 -21.84
CA MET A 16 -2.28 -17.49 -20.63
C MET A 16 -1.20 -17.34 -19.55
N VAL A 17 -0.62 -16.13 -19.42
CA VAL A 17 0.17 -15.77 -18.26
C VAL A 17 -0.80 -15.41 -17.15
N SER A 18 -0.83 -16.27 -16.15
CA SER A 18 -1.66 -16.19 -14.96
C SER A 18 -1.21 -15.02 -14.07
N GLY A 19 -2.09 -14.03 -13.93
CA GLY A 19 -2.52 -13.52 -12.65
C GLY A 19 -1.64 -12.49 -11.93
N LYS A 20 -2.30 -11.38 -11.57
CA LYS A 20 -2.03 -10.48 -10.42
C LYS A 20 -1.13 -9.27 -10.67
N GLU A 21 -1.42 -8.44 -11.67
CA GLU A 21 -0.91 -7.06 -11.70
C GLU A 21 -2.08 -6.11 -11.41
N THR A 22 -1.99 -5.34 -10.31
CA THR A 22 -3.00 -4.33 -9.96
C THR A 22 -2.44 -2.94 -10.20
N LEU A 23 -3.07 -2.19 -11.11
CA LEU A 23 -2.78 -0.77 -11.36
C LEU A 23 -3.42 0.08 -10.25
N ARG A 24 -2.60 0.76 -9.44
CA ARG A 24 -3.06 1.64 -8.37
C ARG A 24 -3.00 3.09 -8.85
N LEU A 25 -4.14 3.77 -8.90
CA LEU A 25 -4.27 5.12 -9.42
C LEU A 25 -4.39 6.12 -8.25
N ARG A 26 -3.33 6.89 -7.94
CA ARG A 26 -3.42 7.98 -6.95
C ARG A 26 -3.93 9.27 -7.62
N SER A 27 -4.90 9.93 -6.99
CA SER A 27 -5.48 11.18 -7.51
C SER A 27 -4.58 12.43 -7.38
N LYS A 28 -3.41 12.36 -6.72
CA LYS A 28 -2.44 13.48 -6.61
C LYS A 28 -0.97 13.07 -6.53
N GLY A 29 -0.52 12.11 -7.34
CA GLY A 29 0.91 11.79 -7.45
C GLY A 29 1.19 10.87 -8.64
N THR A 30 2.30 11.10 -9.33
CA THR A 30 2.75 10.30 -10.48
C THR A 30 2.86 8.83 -10.09
N ALA A 31 2.20 7.95 -10.87
CA ALA A 31 2.18 6.52 -10.65
C ALA A 31 3.58 5.91 -10.75
N THR A 32 4.11 5.43 -9.62
CA THR A 32 5.36 4.68 -9.54
C THR A 32 5.02 3.19 -9.40
N VAL A 33 5.60 2.37 -10.28
CA VAL A 33 5.60 0.90 -10.13
C VAL A 33 6.62 0.57 -9.05
N GLN A 34 6.16 0.32 -7.81
CA GLN A 34 7.02 -0.15 -6.73
C GLN A 34 6.98 -1.67 -6.66
N GLU A 35 8.16 -2.26 -6.47
CA GLU A 35 8.39 -3.69 -6.22
C GLU A 35 7.50 -4.17 -5.06
N MET A 36 6.99 -5.39 -5.15
CA MET A 36 6.04 -5.98 -4.17
C MET A 36 6.46 -5.63 -2.73
N PRO A 37 5.52 -5.16 -1.89
CA PRO A 37 5.79 -5.01 -0.47
C PRO A 37 6.36 -6.33 0.04
N SER A 38 7.51 -6.27 0.72
CA SER A 38 8.10 -7.46 1.34
C SER A 38 7.06 -8.14 2.26
N GLU A 39 7.14 -9.44 2.52
CA GLU A 39 6.24 -10.12 3.47
C GLU A 39 6.18 -9.40 4.84
N PHE A 40 7.26 -8.70 5.19
CA PHE A 40 7.34 -7.80 6.34
C PHE A 40 6.44 -6.57 6.19
N GLU A 41 6.42 -5.92 5.04
CA GLU A 41 5.57 -4.77 4.77
C GLU A 41 4.09 -5.15 4.74
N GLU A 42 3.74 -6.31 4.18
CA GLU A 42 2.35 -6.81 4.25
C GLU A 42 1.91 -7.09 5.70
N LYS A 43 2.78 -7.70 6.51
CA LYS A 43 2.53 -7.89 7.95
C LYS A 43 2.38 -6.56 8.69
N ALA A 44 3.23 -5.59 8.36
CA ALA A 44 3.17 -4.24 8.92
C ALA A 44 1.86 -3.53 8.57
N ILE A 45 1.46 -3.56 7.30
CA ILE A 45 0.20 -2.96 6.83
C ILE A 45 -0.98 -3.59 7.58
N LYS A 46 -0.99 -4.91 7.72
CA LYS A 46 -2.05 -5.62 8.45
C LYS A 46 -2.10 -5.21 9.93
N LYS A 47 -0.95 -5.10 10.60
CA LYS A 47 -0.88 -4.62 11.98
C LYS A 47 -1.38 -3.19 12.13
N VAL A 48 -1.04 -2.31 11.19
CA VAL A 48 -1.54 -0.92 11.20
C VAL A 48 -3.04 -0.89 10.97
N ASP A 49 -3.58 -1.72 10.08
CA ASP A 49 -5.02 -1.84 9.85
C ASP A 49 -5.78 -2.35 11.10
N ASP A 50 -5.21 -3.33 11.82
CA ASP A 50 -5.76 -3.79 13.11
C ASP A 50 -5.74 -2.67 14.17
N LEU A 51 -4.71 -1.80 14.17
CA LEU A 51 -4.67 -0.62 15.04
C LEU A 51 -5.72 0.42 14.63
N LEU A 52 -5.93 0.65 13.34
CA LEU A 52 -6.99 1.54 12.84
C LEU A 52 -8.38 1.03 13.27
N GLU A 53 -8.60 -0.28 13.22
CA GLU A 53 -9.84 -0.90 13.71
C GLU A 53 -9.99 -0.72 15.23
N SER A 54 -8.92 -0.95 16.00
CA SER A 54 -8.96 -0.80 17.46
C SER A 54 -9.15 0.65 17.92
N TYR A 55 -8.60 1.63 17.21
CA TYR A 55 -8.63 3.03 17.62
C TYR A 55 -9.80 3.81 17.03
N MET A 56 -10.16 3.55 15.77
CA MET A 56 -11.19 4.30 15.06
C MET A 56 -12.39 3.45 14.65
N GLY A 57 -12.33 2.13 14.79
CA GLY A 57 -13.40 1.22 14.35
C GLY A 57 -13.50 1.09 12.83
N ILE A 58 -12.47 1.52 12.08
CA ILE A 58 -12.43 1.46 10.61
C ILE A 58 -11.28 0.59 10.13
N ARG A 59 -11.48 -0.07 8.98
CA ARG A 59 -10.40 -0.72 8.23
C ARG A 59 -10.21 0.00 6.92
N ASP A 60 -9.00 0.47 6.70
CA ASP A 60 -8.60 1.16 5.48
C ASP A 60 -7.19 0.71 5.11
N PRO A 61 -7.06 -0.33 4.26
CA PRO A 61 -5.76 -0.84 3.87
C PRO A 61 -4.96 0.17 3.03
N GLU A 62 -5.61 1.15 2.42
CA GLU A 62 -4.92 2.20 1.66
C GLU A 62 -4.28 3.23 2.58
N LEU A 63 -5.00 3.61 3.63
CA LEU A 63 -4.48 4.44 4.71
C LEU A 63 -3.33 3.72 5.44
N ALA A 64 -3.53 2.45 5.80
CA ALA A 64 -2.49 1.64 6.44
C ALA A 64 -1.24 1.53 5.56
N THR A 65 -1.38 1.31 4.25
CA THR A 65 -0.23 1.32 3.32
C THR A 65 0.51 2.65 3.39
N THR A 66 -0.21 3.77 3.31
CA THR A 66 0.39 5.12 3.34
C THR A 66 1.13 5.39 4.64
N ILE A 67 0.59 4.93 5.78
CA ILE A 67 1.23 5.02 7.09
C ILE A 67 2.54 4.23 7.12
N VAL A 68 2.52 2.98 6.62
CA VAL A 68 3.72 2.12 6.59
C VAL A 68 4.79 2.68 5.67
N GLU A 69 4.41 3.19 4.50
CA GLU A 69 5.34 3.87 3.58
C GLU A 69 5.96 5.10 4.26
N ALA A 70 5.16 5.96 4.90
CA ALA A 70 5.64 7.14 5.61
C ALA A 70 6.59 6.80 6.77
N ALA A 71 6.40 5.64 7.41
CA ALA A 71 7.28 5.17 8.47
C ALA A 71 8.58 4.52 7.96
N LYS A 72 8.55 3.87 6.80
CA LYS A 72 9.70 3.14 6.22
C LYS A 72 10.90 4.05 5.99
N ASP A 73 10.65 5.29 5.59
CA ASP A 73 11.68 6.28 5.28
C ASP A 73 12.23 7.00 6.53
N LYS A 74 11.63 6.81 7.71
CA LYS A 74 12.02 7.51 8.94
C LYS A 74 12.77 6.58 9.89
N GLN A 75 13.62 7.16 10.74
CA GLN A 75 14.37 6.44 11.79
C GLN A 75 13.97 6.85 13.20
N ASN A 76 13.21 7.94 13.35
CA ASN A 76 12.76 8.46 14.64
C ASN A 76 11.23 8.60 14.65
N PRO A 77 10.58 8.37 15.80
CA PRO A 77 9.13 8.55 15.93
C PRO A 77 8.69 10.00 15.71
N GLY A 78 9.53 10.99 16.06
CA GLY A 78 9.24 12.39 15.80
C GLY A 78 9.20 12.74 14.30
N ASP A 79 10.18 12.24 13.54
CA ASP A 79 10.21 12.43 12.08
C ASP A 79 9.03 11.72 11.40
N PHE A 80 8.60 10.58 11.96
CA PHE A 80 7.42 9.84 11.51
C PHE A 80 6.14 10.62 11.76
N ALA A 81 5.96 11.16 12.97
CA ALA A 81 4.80 11.98 13.31
C ALA A 81 4.68 13.20 12.40
N GLU A 82 5.79 13.91 12.15
CA GLU A 82 5.80 15.06 11.24
C GLU A 82 5.46 14.67 9.78
N ALA A 83 6.00 13.55 9.29
CA ALA A 83 5.68 13.04 7.95
C ALA A 83 4.20 12.64 7.84
N LEU A 84 3.66 12.01 8.88
CA LEU A 84 2.26 11.64 8.93
C LEU A 84 1.37 12.87 8.99
N ASP A 85 1.69 13.85 9.80
CA ASP A 85 0.92 15.10 9.90
C ASP A 85 0.93 15.87 8.57
N SER A 86 2.04 15.85 7.83
CA SER A 86 2.09 16.46 6.50
C SER A 86 1.20 15.78 5.45
N VAL A 87 0.91 14.48 5.58
CA VAL A 87 0.12 13.71 4.59
C VAL A 87 -1.31 13.48 5.06
N LEU A 88 -1.51 13.32 6.37
CA LEU A 88 -2.73 12.88 7.04
C LEU A 88 -3.05 13.74 8.28
N GLY A 89 -2.56 14.98 8.38
CA GLY A 89 -2.81 15.88 9.52
C GLY A 89 -4.30 16.19 9.75
N ASP A 90 -5.14 16.12 8.71
CA ASP A 90 -6.59 16.23 8.84
C ASP A 90 -7.21 15.11 9.69
N PHE A 91 -6.54 13.96 9.85
CA PHE A 91 -7.01 12.88 10.74
C PHE A 91 -6.76 13.18 12.22
N ALA A 92 -5.87 14.12 12.55
CA ALA A 92 -5.49 14.47 13.91
C ALA A 92 -5.21 13.22 14.79
N PHE A 93 -4.34 12.33 14.30
CA PHE A 93 -4.01 11.10 15.00
C PHE A 93 -3.44 11.37 16.40
N PRO A 94 -3.91 10.67 17.45
CA PRO A 94 -3.33 10.79 18.78
C PRO A 94 -1.86 10.35 18.80
N ASP A 95 -1.01 11.03 19.57
CA ASP A 95 0.41 10.65 19.73
C ASP A 95 0.58 9.19 20.15
N VAL A 96 -0.31 8.70 21.03
CA VAL A 96 -0.32 7.31 21.50
C VAL A 96 -0.49 6.33 20.34
N PHE A 97 -1.38 6.64 19.38
CA PHE A 97 -1.60 5.82 18.20
C PHE A 97 -0.37 5.79 17.28
N LEU A 98 0.30 6.94 17.11
CA LEU A 98 1.54 7.03 16.35
C LEU A 98 2.65 6.19 16.98
N PHE A 99 2.79 6.22 18.31
CA PHE A 99 3.75 5.38 19.02
C PHE A 99 3.45 3.88 18.88
N ASP A 100 2.18 3.48 18.95
CA ASP A 100 1.78 2.07 18.77
C ASP A 100 2.09 1.58 17.36
N ILE A 101 1.80 2.37 16.33
CA ILE A 101 2.17 2.06 14.95
C ILE A 101 3.69 1.94 14.81
N TRP A 102 4.42 2.92 15.32
CA TRP A 102 5.88 2.95 15.25
C TRP A 102 6.50 1.72 15.93
N GLY A 103 5.99 1.36 17.10
CA GLY A 103 6.38 0.14 17.82
C GLY A 103 6.04 -1.12 17.04
N ALA A 104 4.82 -1.22 16.51
CA ALA A 104 4.37 -2.37 15.71
C ALA A 104 5.25 -2.57 14.46
N LEU A 105 5.64 -1.48 13.80
CA LEU A 105 6.54 -1.51 12.65
C LEU A 105 7.96 -1.91 13.02
N GLY A 106 8.46 -1.38 14.14
CA GLY A 106 9.74 -1.77 14.71
C GLY A 106 9.79 -3.26 15.03
N ASP A 107 8.74 -3.80 15.64
CA ASP A 107 8.63 -5.23 15.95
C ASP A 107 8.64 -6.11 14.71
N VAL A 108 7.91 -5.71 13.66
CA VAL A 108 7.90 -6.42 12.37
C VAL A 108 9.27 -6.37 11.72
N LYS A 109 9.92 -5.20 11.68
CA LYS A 109 11.27 -5.01 11.12
C LYS A 109 12.34 -5.82 11.87
N ASN A 110 12.18 -5.98 13.18
CA ASN A 110 13.12 -6.72 14.03
C ASN A 110 12.78 -8.22 14.15
N GLY A 111 11.79 -8.71 13.39
CA GLY A 111 11.38 -10.10 13.35
C GLY A 111 10.80 -10.63 14.66
N ARG A 112 10.28 -9.75 15.53
CA ARG A 112 9.70 -10.13 16.82
C ARG A 112 8.25 -10.64 16.72
N VAL A 113 7.70 -10.79 15.50
CA VAL A 113 6.28 -11.15 15.24
C VAL A 113 6.05 -12.05 14.03
#